data_AF-J6IBT3-F1
#
_entry.id   AF-J6IBT3-F1
#
_cell.length_a   1.000
_cell.length_b   1.000
_cell.length_c   1.000
_cell.angle_alpha   90.00
_cell.angle_beta   90.00
_cell.angle_gamma   90.00
#
_symmetry.space_group_name_H-M   'P 1'
#
loop_
_entity.id
_entity.type
_entity.pdbx_description
1 polymer ?
#
loop_
_entity_poly.entity_id
_entity_poly.type
_entity_poly.pdbx_seq_one_letter_code
_entity_poly.pdbx_strand_id
1 'polypeptide(L)' 'MTAQEKVLYIIELLELSDRQVAAAIGKALSTTTHKRLQLGRNKFTDEDLVNLKNYYLEKLKQIENV' A
#
# COMPACT_ATOMS: atom_id res chain seq x y z
N MET A 1 4.92 -15.39 -1.19
CA MET A 1 4.80 -14.03 -1.74
C MET A 1 5.71 -13.07 -0.98
N THR A 2 6.48 -12.26 -1.71
CA THR A 2 7.30 -11.16 -1.20
C THR A 2 6.44 -9.99 -0.71
N ALA A 3 7.02 -9.05 0.06
CA ALA A 3 6.32 -7.83 0.46
C ALA A 3 5.82 -7.03 -0.74
N GLN A 4 6.65 -6.93 -1.80
CA GLN A 4 6.27 -6.32 -3.08
C GLN A 4 5.01 -6.95 -3.67
N GLU A 5 4.99 -8.28 -3.82
CA GLU A 5 3.86 -9.00 -4.43
C GLU A 5 2.58 -8.84 -3.59
N LYS A 6 2.69 -8.91 -2.26
CA LYS A 6 1.55 -8.75 -1.35
C LYS A 6 0.97 -7.33 -1.42
N VAL A 7 1.82 -6.31 -1.48
CA VAL A 7 1.36 -4.92 -1.62
C VAL A 7 0.69 -4.70 -2.97
N LEU A 8 1.30 -5.16 -4.07
CA LEU A 8 0.70 -5.05 -5.41
C LEU A 8 -0.65 -5.77 -5.49
N TYR A 9 -0.76 -6.95 -4.88
CA TYR A 9 -2.02 -7.68 -4.78
C TYR A 9 -3.12 -6.86 -4.07
N ILE A 10 -2.81 -6.24 -2.92
CA ILE A 10 -3.78 -5.40 -2.19
C ILE A 10 -4.18 -4.18 -3.03
N ILE A 11 -3.21 -3.55 -3.70
CA ILE A 11 -3.44 -2.40 -4.58
C ILE A 11 -4.39 -2.77 -5.71
N GLU A 12 -4.18 -3.91 -6.36
CA GLU A 12 -5.03 -4.39 -7.45
C GLU A 12 -6.43 -4.76 -6.93
N LEU A 13 -6.51 -5.54 -5.84
CA LEU A 13 -7.76 -6.00 -5.24
C LEU A 13 -8.67 -4.85 -4.83
N LEU A 14 -8.10 -3.77 -4.29
CA LEU A 14 -8.85 -2.60 -3.79
C LEU A 14 -8.80 -1.41 -4.76
N GLU A 15 -8.25 -1.60 -5.96
CA GLU A 15 -8.11 -0.58 -7.02
C GLU A 15 -7.46 0.74 -6.53
N LEU A 16 -6.37 0.64 -5.75
CA LEU A 16 -5.77 1.78 -5.07
C LEU A 16 -4.87 2.62 -5.99
N SER A 17 -5.11 3.93 -5.99
CA SER A 17 -4.19 4.91 -6.59
C SER A 17 -2.88 5.03 -5.79
N ASP A 18 -1.82 5.51 -6.43
CA ASP A 18 -0.54 5.78 -5.74
C ASP A 18 -0.69 6.78 -4.59
N ARG A 19 -1.61 7.74 -4.71
CA ARG A 19 -1.87 8.73 -3.68
C ARG A 19 -2.45 8.11 -2.41
N GLN A 20 -3.40 7.19 -2.59
CA GLN A 20 -4.01 6.44 -1.50
C GLN A 20 -2.99 5.55 -0.78
N VAL A 21 -2.17 4.83 -1.55
CA VAL A 21 -1.11 3.98 -1.00
C VAL A 21 -0.09 4.83 -0.24
N ALA A 22 0.35 5.96 -0.82
CA ALA A 22 1.31 6.87 -0.20
C ALA A 22 0.85 7.38 1.17
N ALA A 23 -0.43 7.75 1.28
CA ALA A 23 -1.05 8.15 2.55
C ALA A 23 -1.05 6.99 3.56
N ALA A 24 -1.41 5.78 3.13
CA ALA A 24 -1.50 4.61 4.01
C ALA A 24 -0.12 4.15 4.55
N ILE A 25 0.94 4.28 3.75
CA ILE A 25 2.30 3.85 4.16
C ILE A 25 3.18 4.98 4.71
N GLY A 26 2.66 6.22 4.76
CA GLY A 26 3.38 7.39 5.28
C GLY A 26 4.59 7.80 4.44
N LYS A 27 4.52 7.68 3.11
CA LYS A 27 5.62 8.06 2.19
C LYS A 27 5.16 9.10 1.18
N ALA A 28 6.11 9.78 0.53
CA ALA A 28 5.81 10.71 -0.55
C ALA A 28 5.25 9.98 -1.78
N LEU A 29 4.40 10.66 -2.56
CA LEU A 29 3.79 10.12 -3.78
C LEU A 29 4.85 9.56 -4.75
N SER A 30 5.93 10.31 -5.00
CA SER A 30 7.01 9.90 -5.88
C SER A 30 7.70 8.62 -5.40
N THR A 31 7.92 8.47 -4.09
CA THR A 31 8.49 7.26 -3.50
C THR A 31 7.57 6.06 -3.72
N THR A 32 6.27 6.23 -3.52
CA THR A 32 5.27 5.18 -3.74
C THR A 32 5.19 4.76 -5.21
N THR A 33 5.15 5.73 -6.13
CA THR A 33 5.17 5.46 -7.57
C THR A 33 6.44 4.71 -7.98
N HIS A 34 7.60 5.10 -7.46
CA HIS A 34 8.86 4.39 -7.74
C HIS A 34 8.85 2.95 -7.19
N LYS A 35 8.32 2.72 -5.99
CA LYS A 35 8.15 1.37 -5.41
C LYS A 35 7.18 0.51 -6.22
N ARG A 36 6.06 1.09 -6.68
CA ARG A 36 5.06 0.40 -7.51
C ARG A 36 5.67 -0.04 -8.85
N LEU A 37 6.36 0.87 -9.52
CA LEU A 37 7.00 0.62 -10.82
C LEU A 37 8.38 -0.07 -10.72
N GLN A 38 8.87 -0.35 -9.51
CA GLN A 38 10.20 -0.91 -9.22
C GLN A 38 11.37 -0.11 -9.82
N LEU A 39 11.21 1.20 -9.94
CA LEU A 39 12.24 2.08 -10.48
C LEU A 39 13.43 2.19 -9.53
N GLY A 40 14.64 2.10 -10.06
CA GLY A 40 15.87 2.23 -9.28
C GLY A 40 16.04 1.15 -8.19
N ARG A 41 15.45 -0.04 -8.39
CA ARG A 41 15.42 -1.15 -7.40
C ARG A 41 14.69 -0.82 -6.10
N ASN A 42 13.92 0.26 -6.05
CA ASN A 42 13.07 0.58 -4.92
C ASN A 42 11.86 -0.38 -4.90
N LYS A 43 11.57 -0.98 -3.75
CA LYS A 43 10.48 -1.95 -3.56
C LYS A 43 9.73 -1.65 -2.29
N PHE A 44 8.49 -2.12 -2.20
CA PHE A 44 7.76 -2.16 -0.95
C PHE A 44 8.45 -3.09 0.04
N THR A 45 8.49 -2.64 1.28
CA THR A 45 9.06 -3.34 2.44
C THR A 45 7.97 -4.02 3.25
N ASP A 46 8.35 -4.87 4.19
CA ASP A 46 7.37 -5.46 5.14
C ASP A 46 6.69 -4.39 6.00
N GLU A 47 7.37 -3.30 6.33
CA GLU A 47 6.78 -2.14 7.02
C GLU A 47 5.68 -1.48 6.16
N ASP A 48 5.96 -1.22 4.88
CA ASP A 48 4.97 -0.66 3.94
C ASP A 48 3.73 -1.58 3.87
N LEU A 49 3.94 -2.91 3.83
CA LEU A 49 2.85 -3.89 3.81
C LEU A 49 2.01 -3.85 5.10
N VAL A 50 2.65 -3.82 6.28
CA VAL A 50 1.94 -3.78 7.57
C VAL A 50 1.12 -2.49 7.68
N ASN A 51 1.70 -1.35 7.31
CA ASN A 51 1.02 -0.06 7.37
C ASN A 51 -0.18 -0.03 6.42
N LEU A 52 -0.01 -0.48 5.17
CA LEU A 52 -1.10 -0.55 4.19
C LEU A 52 -2.25 -1.44 4.68
N LYS A 53 -1.93 -2.63 5.20
CA LYS A 53 -2.94 -3.55 5.74
C LYS A 53 -3.69 -2.94 6.91
N ASN A 54 -2.98 -2.40 7.89
CA ASN A 54 -3.61 -1.84 9.09
C ASN A 54 -4.53 -0.67 8.73
N TYR A 55 -4.05 0.23 7.87
CA TYR A 55 -4.81 1.40 7.42
C TYR A 55 -6.15 1.00 6.78
N TYR A 56 -6.13 0.05 5.83
CA TYR A 56 -7.36 -0.36 5.14
C TYR A 56 -8.24 -1.30 5.96
N LEU A 57 -7.67 -2.17 6.80
CA LEU A 57 -8.48 -2.99 7.72
C LEU A 57 -9.22 -2.13 8.74
N GLU A 58 -8.58 -1.07 9.26
CA GLU A 58 -9.25 -0.14 10.16
C GLU A 58 -10.42 0.57 9.47
N LYS A 59 -10.23 1.02 8.23
CA LYS A 59 -11.31 1.63 7.42
C LYS A 59 -12.47 0.66 7.18
N LEU A 60 -12.18 -0.59 6.81
CA LEU A 60 -13.21 -1.59 6.59
C LEU A 60 -13.98 -1.92 7.89
N LYS A 61 -13.28 -2.00 9.03
CA LYS A 61 -13.93 -2.15 10.35
C LYS A 61 -14.81 -0.96 10.70
N GLN A 62 -14.40 0.27 10.36
CA GLN A 62 -15.26 1.44 10.55
C GLN A 62 -16.55 1.29 9.75
N ILE A 63 -16.47 0.83 8.49
CA ILE A 63 -17.63 0.59 7.63
C ILE A 63 -18.56 -0.51 8.19
N GLU A 64 -17.99 -1.59 8.74
CA GLU A 64 -18.77 -2.67 9.38
C GLU A 64 -19.63 -2.16 10.56
N ASN A 65 -19.19 -1.10 11.23
CA ASN A 65 -19.87 -0.50 12.38
C ASN A 65 -20.73 0.74 12.03
N VAL A 66 -20.95 1.03 10.74
CA VAL A 66 -21.90 2.06 10.26
C VAL A 66 -23.28 1.44 10.07
#